data_AF-A0A2S2NH27-F1
#
_entry.id   AF-A0A2S2NH27-F1
#
_cell.length_a   1.000
_cell.length_b   1.000
_cell.length_c   1.000
_cell.angle_alpha   90.00
_cell.angle_beta   90.00
_cell.angle_gamma   90.00
#
_symmetry.space_group_name_H-M   'P 1'
#
loop_
_entity.id
_entity.type
_entity.pdbx_description
1 polymer ?
#
loop_
_entity_poly.entity_id
_entity_poly.type
_entity_poly.pdbx_seq_one_letter_code
_entity_poly.pdbx_strand_id
1 'polypeptide(L)'
;MPETGYQVLSSEREEEVHFQFTPNVARNRWNHIEDLDTFFTRIYLYHQRHGFICLILQSALDLLQVIFLLVFSLFLFYCIDYPVLFRDKPADSNRVINGTDKVRLSDVFLPASKCTSKFTIFTYLYMIPLLMFALFRLMKVFNVAYHYADIKAFYNVALHIPDVRYLK
;
A
#
# COMPACT_ATOMS: atom_id res chain seq x y z
N MET A 1 27.15 -68.11 -28.89
CA MET A 1 27.46 -66.71 -28.51
C MET A 1 28.02 -66.01 -29.73
N PRO A 2 27.27 -65.08 -30.34
CA PRO A 2 27.83 -64.12 -31.28
C PRO A 2 27.62 -62.67 -30.82
N GLU A 3 28.72 -61.92 -30.81
CA GLU A 3 28.86 -60.48 -30.54
C GLU A 3 28.46 -59.64 -31.77
N THR A 4 27.17 -59.34 -31.98
CA THR A 4 26.73 -58.50 -33.13
C THR A 4 25.49 -57.64 -32.82
N GLY A 5 25.33 -57.19 -31.57
CA GLY A 5 24.12 -56.51 -31.10
C GLY A 5 24.21 -55.00 -30.84
N TYR A 6 25.36 -54.34 -31.04
CA TYR A 6 25.60 -52.98 -30.53
C TYR A 6 25.86 -51.88 -31.57
N GLN A 7 25.88 -52.19 -32.88
CA GLN A 7 26.30 -51.20 -33.90
C GLN A 7 25.19 -50.80 -34.91
N VAL A 8 23.94 -51.23 -34.71
CA VAL A 8 22.82 -50.90 -35.63
C VAL A 8 21.80 -49.93 -35.03
N LEU A 9 21.95 -49.53 -33.76
CA LEU A 9 20.99 -48.64 -33.08
C LEU A 9 21.47 -47.19 -32.92
N SER A 10 22.36 -46.72 -33.81
CA SER A 10 22.88 -45.36 -33.81
C SER A 10 22.39 -44.49 -34.98
N SER A 11 21.38 -44.94 -35.75
CA SER A 11 20.95 -44.22 -36.96
C SER A 11 19.46 -43.83 -37.04
N GLU A 12 18.60 -44.14 -36.07
CA GLU A 12 17.18 -43.76 -36.13
C GLU A 12 16.61 -43.37 -34.76
N ARG A 13 16.99 -42.18 -34.26
CA ARG A 13 16.08 -41.28 -33.51
C ARG A 13 16.70 -39.90 -33.32
N GLU A 14 16.82 -39.14 -34.42
CA GLU A 14 16.67 -37.69 -34.35
C GLU A 14 15.19 -37.40 -34.09
N GLU A 15 14.71 -37.59 -32.85
CA GLU A 15 13.57 -36.80 -32.39
C GLU A 15 14.16 -35.49 -31.86
N GLU A 16 14.35 -34.54 -32.78
CA GLU A 16 14.30 -33.13 -32.42
C GLU A 16 12.99 -32.92 -31.66
N VAL A 17 13.07 -32.94 -30.32
CA VAL A 17 12.04 -32.35 -29.48
C VAL A 17 12.17 -30.85 -29.70
N HIS A 18 11.58 -30.39 -30.80
CA HIS A 18 11.31 -28.98 -31.00
C HIS A 18 10.34 -28.58 -29.89
N PHE A 19 10.90 -28.09 -28.79
CA PHE A 19 10.14 -27.35 -27.79
C PHE A 19 9.59 -26.14 -28.52
N GLN A 20 8.38 -26.28 -29.08
CA GLN A 20 7.59 -25.18 -29.58
C GLN A 20 7.31 -24.29 -28.37
N PHE A 21 8.23 -23.36 -28.08
CA PHE A 21 8.00 -22.23 -27.20
C PHE A 21 6.97 -21.36 -27.90
N THR A 22 5.69 -21.72 -27.77
CA THR A 22 4.61 -20.75 -27.97
C THR A 22 4.94 -19.58 -27.06
N PRO A 23 5.12 -18.33 -27.55
CA PRO A 23 5.24 -17.18 -26.69
C PRO A 23 3.83 -16.89 -26.17
N ASN A 24 3.34 -17.75 -25.29
CA ASN A 24 2.23 -17.45 -24.42
C ASN A 24 2.79 -16.48 -23.39
N VAL A 25 2.81 -15.19 -23.72
CA VAL A 25 3.33 -14.09 -22.88
C VAL A 25 2.79 -14.16 -21.44
N ALA A 26 1.64 -14.80 -21.22
CA ALA A 26 1.08 -15.12 -19.91
C ALA A 26 1.83 -16.22 -19.11
N ARG A 27 2.34 -17.30 -19.75
CA ARG A 27 3.13 -18.35 -19.07
C ARG A 27 4.53 -17.87 -18.69
N ASN A 28 5.07 -16.92 -19.43
CA ASN A 28 6.44 -16.43 -19.24
C ASN A 28 6.60 -15.59 -17.97
N ARG A 29 5.52 -14.96 -17.47
CA ARG A 29 5.56 -14.13 -16.26
C ARG A 29 5.73 -14.95 -14.97
N TRP A 30 5.30 -16.21 -14.96
CA TRP A 30 5.27 -17.05 -13.77
C TRP A 30 6.30 -18.19 -13.77
N ASN A 31 7.05 -18.35 -14.86
CA ASN A 31 8.13 -19.35 -14.95
C ASN A 31 9.42 -18.88 -14.26
N HIS A 32 9.47 -17.62 -13.84
CA HIS A 32 10.58 -16.98 -13.14
C HIS A 32 10.14 -16.46 -11.77
N ILE A 33 9.42 -17.30 -11.01
CA ILE A 33 9.19 -17.04 -9.59
C ILE A 33 10.48 -17.47 -8.88
N GLU A 34 11.39 -16.51 -8.69
CA GLU A 34 12.75 -16.75 -8.19
C GLU A 34 12.82 -17.28 -6.73
N ASP A 35 11.71 -17.24 -5.96
CA ASP A 35 11.67 -17.79 -4.60
C ASP A 35 10.32 -18.42 -4.24
N LEU A 36 10.16 -19.72 -4.52
CA LEU A 36 9.01 -20.51 -4.07
C LEU A 36 8.94 -20.60 -2.53
N ASP A 37 10.07 -20.64 -1.84
CA ASP A 37 10.11 -20.79 -0.38
C ASP A 37 9.61 -19.53 0.35
N THR A 38 9.99 -18.35 -0.17
CA THR A 38 9.49 -17.07 0.32
C THR A 38 7.99 -16.91 0.05
N PHE A 39 7.51 -17.45 -1.07
CA PHE A 39 6.11 -17.49 -1.43
C PHE A 39 5.30 -18.40 -0.48
N PHE A 40 5.74 -19.65 -0.26
CA PHE A 40 5.05 -20.57 0.64
C PHE A 40 5.11 -20.15 2.11
N THR A 41 6.21 -19.55 2.55
CA THR A 41 6.32 -18.99 3.91
C THR A 41 5.31 -17.87 4.15
N ARG A 42 5.10 -16.99 3.15
CA ARG A 42 4.08 -15.93 3.24
C ARG A 42 2.66 -16.49 3.19
N ILE A 43 2.41 -17.57 2.46
CA ILE A 43 1.11 -18.27 2.42
C ILE A 43 0.82 -19.00 3.74
N TYR A 44 1.83 -19.60 4.34
CA TYR A 44 1.70 -20.26 5.63
C TYR A 44 1.36 -19.24 6.72
N LEU A 45 2.05 -18.09 6.73
CA LEU A 45 1.73 -16.95 7.60
C LEU A 45 0.35 -16.32 7.27
N TYR A 46 -0.08 -16.35 6.00
CA TYR A 46 -1.41 -15.91 5.55
C TYR A 46 -2.53 -16.73 6.18
N HIS A 47 -2.38 -18.05 6.23
CA HIS A 47 -3.36 -18.94 6.83
C HIS A 47 -3.42 -18.80 8.35
N GLN A 48 -2.27 -18.59 9.01
CA GLN A 48 -2.21 -18.45 10.47
C GLN A 48 -2.79 -17.13 11.01
N ARG A 49 -2.76 -16.02 10.25
CA ARG A 49 -3.16 -14.68 10.72
C ARG A 49 -4.52 -14.20 10.21
N HIS A 50 -5.52 -15.09 10.07
CA HIS A 50 -6.87 -14.75 9.62
C HIS A 50 -6.95 -14.01 8.25
N GLY A 51 -5.94 -14.18 7.39
CA GLY A 51 -5.89 -13.64 6.03
C GLY A 51 -4.99 -12.39 5.85
N PHE A 52 -4.38 -12.28 4.67
CA PHE A 52 -3.44 -11.19 4.33
C PHE A 52 -4.10 -9.83 4.14
N ILE A 53 -5.41 -9.79 3.81
CA ILE A 53 -6.17 -8.54 3.84
C ILE A 53 -6.12 -7.93 5.24
N CYS A 54 -6.24 -8.74 6.30
CA CYS A 54 -6.14 -8.26 7.68
C CYS A 54 -4.75 -7.68 7.96
N LEU A 55 -3.68 -8.35 7.52
CA LEU A 55 -2.30 -7.86 7.70
C LEU A 55 -2.02 -6.55 6.94
N ILE A 56 -2.46 -6.44 5.69
CA ILE A 56 -2.37 -5.18 4.93
C ILE A 56 -3.20 -4.11 5.58
N LEU A 57 -4.45 -4.42 5.92
CA LEU A 57 -5.37 -3.46 6.52
C LEU A 57 -4.79 -2.94 7.83
N GLN A 58 -4.25 -3.81 8.67
CA GLN A 58 -3.53 -3.42 9.88
C GLN A 58 -2.35 -2.50 9.55
N SER A 59 -1.49 -2.89 8.61
CA SER A 59 -0.34 -2.07 8.20
C SER A 59 -0.75 -0.71 7.61
N ALA A 60 -1.88 -0.65 6.90
CA ALA A 60 -2.45 0.56 6.31
C ALA A 60 -3.10 1.45 7.37
N LEU A 61 -3.80 0.87 8.35
CA LEU A 61 -4.38 1.57 9.48
C LEU A 61 -3.30 2.15 10.39
N ASP A 62 -2.20 1.42 10.63
CA ASP A 62 -1.04 1.91 11.38
C ASP A 62 -0.45 3.16 10.68
N LEU A 63 -0.31 3.12 9.35
CA LEU A 63 0.17 4.26 8.58
C LEU A 63 -0.81 5.44 8.62
N LEU A 64 -2.11 5.16 8.47
CA LEU A 64 -3.18 6.14 8.56
C LEU A 64 -3.16 6.83 9.92
N GLN A 65 -2.96 6.08 11.01
CA GLN A 65 -2.89 6.62 12.36
C GLN A 65 -1.73 7.61 12.50
N VAL A 66 -0.54 7.27 11.99
CA VAL A 66 0.61 8.18 12.02
C VAL A 66 0.31 9.44 11.21
N ILE A 67 -0.16 9.32 9.97
CA ILE A 67 -0.48 10.48 9.12
C ILE A 67 -1.56 11.36 9.79
N PHE A 68 -2.61 10.73 10.31
CA PHE A 68 -3.69 11.42 11.01
C PHE A 68 -3.17 12.21 12.20
N LEU A 69 -2.35 11.61 13.06
CA LEU A 69 -1.77 12.30 14.22
C LEU A 69 -0.93 13.50 13.81
N LEU A 70 -0.13 13.38 12.74
CA LEU A 70 0.73 14.46 12.26
C LEU A 70 -0.05 15.63 11.69
N VAL A 71 -1.00 15.34 10.79
CA VAL A 71 -1.85 16.35 10.17
C VAL A 71 -2.74 17.01 11.21
N PHE A 72 -3.35 16.22 12.10
CA PHE A 72 -4.22 16.73 13.15
C PHE A 72 -3.46 17.59 14.16
N SER A 73 -2.27 17.17 14.58
CA SER A 73 -1.39 17.98 15.43
C SER A 73 -1.05 19.31 14.75
N LEU A 74 -0.57 19.29 13.51
CA LEU A 74 -0.23 20.50 12.76
C LEU A 74 -1.43 21.43 12.60
N PHE A 75 -2.61 20.87 12.33
CA PHE A 75 -3.87 21.60 12.23
C PHE A 75 -4.20 22.32 13.55
N LEU A 76 -4.12 21.62 14.68
CA LEU A 76 -4.38 22.23 15.99
C LEU A 76 -3.37 23.33 16.32
N PHE A 77 -2.09 23.17 15.96
CA PHE A 77 -1.06 24.16 16.28
C PHE A 77 -1.12 25.43 15.42
N TYR A 78 -1.40 25.29 14.11
CA TYR A 78 -1.22 26.40 13.16
C TYR A 78 -2.50 26.89 12.51
N CYS A 79 -3.51 26.04 12.36
CA CYS A 79 -4.72 26.36 11.60
C CYS A 79 -5.93 26.73 12.48
N ILE A 80 -5.74 26.85 13.81
CA ILE A 80 -6.79 27.25 14.77
C ILE A 80 -6.47 28.62 15.37
N ASP A 81 -7.42 29.56 15.26
CA ASP A 81 -7.36 30.85 15.96
C ASP A 81 -7.89 30.71 17.40
N TYR A 82 -7.01 30.32 18.33
CA TYR A 82 -7.37 30.19 19.75
C TYR A 82 -7.93 31.48 20.37
N PRO A 83 -7.40 32.69 20.08
CA PRO A 83 -7.99 33.95 20.55
C PRO A 83 -9.47 34.15 20.17
N VAL A 84 -9.87 33.74 18.95
CA VAL A 84 -11.29 33.79 18.53
C VAL A 84 -12.11 32.71 19.24
N LEU A 85 -11.53 31.52 19.43
CA LEU A 85 -12.17 30.42 20.16
C LEU A 85 -12.46 30.77 21.63
N PHE A 86 -11.52 31.45 22.31
CA PHE A 86 -11.66 31.87 23.71
C PHE A 86 -12.33 33.24 23.89
N ARG A 87 -12.81 33.87 22.81
CA ARG A 87 -13.50 35.18 22.82
C ARG A 87 -12.61 36.36 23.26
N ASP A 88 -11.29 36.22 23.15
CA ASP A 88 -10.35 37.32 23.37
C ASP A 88 -10.38 38.34 22.22
N LYS A 89 -10.84 37.91 21.04
CA LYS A 89 -11.00 38.75 19.84
C LYS A 89 -12.34 38.49 19.15
N PRO A 90 -13.00 39.52 18.59
CA PRO A 90 -14.15 39.30 17.72
C PRO A 90 -13.70 38.55 16.46
N ALA A 91 -14.52 37.61 15.98
CA ALA A 91 -14.25 36.95 14.71
C ALA A 91 -14.21 37.99 13.58
N ASP A 92 -13.17 37.95 12.74
CA ASP A 92 -12.89 38.87 11.62
C ASP A 92 -13.97 38.84 10.51
N SER A 93 -15.04 38.09 10.72
CA SER A 93 -16.23 38.22 9.88
C SER A 93 -16.94 39.51 10.23
N ASN A 94 -17.16 40.36 9.22
CA ASN A 94 -18.07 41.53 9.17
C ASN A 94 -19.54 41.25 9.60
N ARG A 95 -19.78 40.15 10.33
CA ARG A 95 -21.07 39.67 10.82
C ARG A 95 -21.27 39.90 12.32
N VAL A 96 -20.25 40.37 13.06
CA VAL A 96 -20.42 40.76 14.46
C VAL A 96 -21.12 42.13 14.52
N ILE A 97 -22.40 42.15 14.16
CA ILE A 97 -23.22 43.38 14.21
C ILE A 97 -23.78 43.60 15.62
N ASN A 98 -23.92 42.55 16.43
CA ASN A 98 -24.40 42.66 17.82
C ASN A 98 -23.69 41.59 18.66
N GLY A 99 -23.06 41.98 19.78
CA GLY A 99 -22.21 41.15 20.66
C GLY A 99 -22.86 39.91 21.34
N THR A 100 -23.90 39.36 20.74
CA THR A 100 -24.67 38.18 21.14
C THR A 100 -24.46 36.98 20.22
N ASP A 101 -23.66 37.11 19.17
CA ASP A 101 -23.49 36.03 18.18
C ASP A 101 -22.66 34.86 18.72
N LYS A 102 -23.15 33.65 18.47
CA LYS A 102 -22.50 32.39 18.87
C LYS A 102 -21.33 32.13 17.92
N VAL A 103 -20.13 31.99 18.47
CA VAL A 103 -18.93 31.61 17.71
C VAL A 103 -19.19 30.24 17.06
N ARG A 104 -19.13 30.18 15.73
CA ARG A 104 -19.24 28.92 14.99
C ARG A 104 -17.85 28.31 14.84
N LEU A 105 -17.76 26.98 14.84
CA LEU A 105 -16.49 26.28 14.65
C LEU A 105 -15.85 26.61 13.28
N SER A 106 -16.67 26.89 12.27
CA SER A 106 -16.23 27.35 10.95
C SER A 106 -15.47 28.66 10.97
N ASP A 107 -15.73 29.53 11.95
CA ASP A 107 -15.12 30.87 12.03
C ASP A 107 -13.74 30.82 12.70
N VAL A 108 -13.40 29.68 13.31
CA VAL A 108 -12.13 29.42 14.01
C VAL A 108 -11.09 28.78 13.09
N PHE A 109 -11.54 28.10 12.03
CA PHE A 109 -10.66 27.45 11.07
C PHE A 109 -10.07 28.48 10.10
N LEU A 110 -8.76 28.67 10.15
CA LEU A 110 -8.09 29.54 9.20
C LEU A 110 -8.10 28.90 7.81
N PRO A 111 -8.24 29.72 6.74
CA PRO A 111 -8.02 29.23 5.39
C PRO A 111 -6.58 28.73 5.22
N ALA A 112 -6.39 27.68 4.41
CA ALA A 112 -5.11 27.00 4.24
C ALA A 112 -3.95 27.97 3.89
N SER A 113 -4.24 29.03 3.11
CA SER A 113 -3.27 30.07 2.74
C SER A 113 -2.73 30.88 3.93
N LYS A 114 -3.56 31.19 4.92
CA LYS A 114 -3.13 31.87 6.16
C LYS A 114 -2.40 30.90 7.09
N CYS A 115 -2.82 29.63 7.13
CA CYS A 115 -2.17 28.61 7.96
C CYS A 115 -0.73 28.35 7.50
N THR A 116 -0.49 28.18 6.20
CA THR A 116 0.86 27.98 5.65
C THR A 116 1.77 29.19 5.83
N SER A 117 1.20 30.41 5.92
CA SER A 117 1.97 31.62 6.20
C SER A 117 2.54 31.66 7.63
N LYS A 118 2.00 30.87 8.57
CA LYS A 118 2.51 30.75 9.94
C LYS A 118 3.62 29.71 10.08
N PHE A 119 3.88 28.93 9.03
CA PHE A 119 4.90 27.88 9.08
C PHE A 119 6.29 28.50 9.17
N THR A 120 7.01 28.11 10.22
CA THR A 120 8.39 28.54 10.48
C THR A 120 9.36 27.54 9.85
N ILE A 121 10.63 27.92 9.62
CA ILE A 121 11.66 27.01 9.11
C ILE A 121 11.77 25.69 9.89
N PHE A 122 11.59 25.73 11.23
CA PHE A 122 11.60 24.56 12.09
C PHE A 122 10.45 23.58 11.80
N THR A 123 9.29 24.08 11.39
CA THR A 123 8.16 23.23 11.00
C THR A 123 8.49 22.44 9.75
N TYR A 124 9.08 23.08 8.73
CA TYR A 124 9.53 22.39 7.52
C TYR A 124 10.63 21.37 7.82
N LEU A 125 11.60 21.72 8.67
CA LEU A 125 12.68 20.82 9.07
C LEU A 125 12.15 19.52 9.70
N TYR A 126 11.08 19.60 10.50
CA TYR A 126 10.43 18.44 11.10
C TYR A 126 9.50 17.70 10.12
N MET A 127 8.74 18.43 9.30
CA MET A 127 7.72 17.84 8.42
C MET A 127 8.31 17.07 7.23
N ILE A 128 9.41 17.54 6.64
CA ILE A 128 10.05 16.90 5.48
C ILE A 128 10.51 15.45 5.76
N PRO A 129 11.33 15.15 6.80
CA PRO A 129 11.77 13.78 7.07
C PRO A 129 10.60 12.86 7.43
N LEU A 130 9.59 13.41 8.09
CA LEU A 130 8.40 12.68 8.50
C LEU A 130 7.53 12.30 7.31
N LEU A 131 7.36 13.23 6.37
CA LEU A 131 6.72 12.97 5.08
C LEU A 131 7.49 11.93 4.27
N MET A 132 8.83 12.05 4.20
CA MET A 132 9.68 11.09 3.51
C MET A 132 9.54 9.67 4.11
N PHE A 133 9.55 9.57 5.44
CA PHE A 133 9.34 8.31 6.15
C PHE A 133 7.95 7.73 5.89
N ALA A 134 6.90 8.57 5.93
CA ALA A 134 5.54 8.15 5.62
C ALA A 134 5.42 7.62 4.18
N LEU A 135 6.03 8.29 3.20
CA LEU A 135 6.07 7.85 1.81
C LEU A 135 6.83 6.53 1.65
N PHE A 136 7.99 6.37 2.30
CA PHE A 136 8.73 5.12 2.27
C PHE A 136 7.90 3.95 2.84
N ARG A 137 7.23 4.16 3.97
CA ARG A 137 6.33 3.17 4.59
C ARG A 137 5.16 2.85 3.66
N LEU A 138 4.58 3.86 3.03
CA LEU A 138 3.50 3.72 2.06
C LEU A 138 3.93 2.88 0.86
N MET A 139 5.10 3.15 0.27
CA MET A 139 5.67 2.37 -0.83
C MET A 139 5.88 0.91 -0.44
N LYS A 140 6.41 0.65 0.77
CA LYS A 140 6.55 -0.73 1.30
C LYS A 140 5.21 -1.46 1.37
N VAL A 141 4.16 -0.81 1.88
CA VAL A 141 2.81 -1.40 1.97
C VAL A 141 2.24 -1.65 0.57
N PHE A 142 2.38 -0.69 -0.36
CA PHE A 142 1.92 -0.86 -1.73
C PHE A 142 2.65 -1.97 -2.48
N ASN A 143 3.97 -2.09 -2.34
CA ASN A 143 4.73 -3.17 -2.96
C ASN A 143 4.26 -4.53 -2.45
N VAL A 144 4.06 -4.65 -1.13
CA VAL A 144 3.52 -5.88 -0.51
C VAL A 144 2.11 -6.18 -1.04
N ALA A 145 1.25 -5.17 -1.17
CA ALA A 145 -0.09 -5.31 -1.71
C ALA A 145 -0.10 -5.73 -3.19
N TYR A 146 0.78 -5.13 -4.00
CA TYR A 146 0.91 -5.42 -5.42
C TYR A 146 1.38 -6.87 -5.64
N HIS A 147 2.42 -7.29 -4.92
CA HIS A 147 2.89 -8.68 -4.99
C HIS A 147 1.81 -9.67 -4.60
N TYR A 148 1.00 -9.36 -3.59
CA TYR A 148 -0.13 -10.23 -3.25
C TYR A 148 -1.22 -10.25 -4.31
N ALA A 149 -1.54 -9.10 -4.92
CA ALA A 149 -2.52 -9.07 -5.99
C ALA A 149 -2.09 -9.97 -7.17
N ASP A 150 -0.80 -9.99 -7.50
CA ASP A 150 -0.26 -10.88 -8.54
C ASP A 150 -0.30 -12.36 -8.12
N ILE A 151 0.05 -12.68 -6.87
CA ILE A 151 -0.11 -14.03 -6.31
C ILE A 151 -1.57 -14.48 -6.36
N LYS A 152 -2.50 -13.60 -5.98
CA LYS A 152 -3.94 -13.89 -6.03
C LYS A 152 -4.42 -14.13 -7.46
N ALA A 153 -3.93 -13.34 -8.42
CA ALA A 153 -4.21 -13.53 -9.83
C ALA A 153 -3.69 -14.88 -10.33
N PHE A 154 -2.50 -15.32 -9.89
CA PHE A 154 -1.97 -16.65 -10.18
C PHE A 154 -2.87 -17.77 -9.65
N TYR A 155 -3.32 -17.70 -8.39
CA TYR A 155 -4.20 -18.73 -7.82
C TYR A 155 -5.53 -18.87 -8.57
N ASN A 156 -6.14 -17.74 -8.94
CA ASN A 156 -7.40 -17.73 -9.68
C ASN A 156 -7.24 -18.24 -11.12
N VAL A 157 -6.16 -17.85 -11.81
CA VAL A 157 -5.97 -18.15 -13.25
C VAL A 157 -5.27 -19.49 -13.48
N ALA A 158 -4.22 -19.81 -12.71
CA ALA A 158 -3.41 -21.01 -12.91
C ALA A 158 -3.96 -22.23 -12.15
N LEU A 159 -4.47 -22.03 -10.93
CA LEU A 159 -4.94 -23.11 -10.07
C LEU A 159 -6.46 -23.31 -10.07
N HIS A 160 -7.23 -22.40 -10.67
CA HIS A 160 -8.71 -22.49 -10.73
C HIS A 160 -9.37 -22.76 -9.37
N ILE A 161 -8.82 -22.22 -8.27
CA ILE A 161 -9.44 -22.31 -6.94
C ILE A 161 -10.29 -21.05 -6.75
N PRO A 162 -11.62 -21.12 -6.86
CA PRO A 162 -12.47 -19.95 -6.69
C PRO A 162 -12.55 -19.55 -5.20
N ASP A 163 -12.44 -18.24 -4.92
CA ASP A 163 -12.40 -17.58 -3.59
C ASP A 163 -13.60 -17.88 -2.65
N VAL A 164 -14.58 -18.70 -3.08
CA VAL A 164 -15.93 -18.81 -2.48
C VAL A 164 -16.01 -19.56 -1.14
N ARG A 165 -14.90 -20.04 -0.56
CA ARG A 165 -14.92 -20.91 0.63
C ARG A 165 -14.30 -20.33 1.91
N TYR A 166 -13.94 -19.05 1.94
CA TYR A 166 -13.35 -18.40 3.12
C TYR A 166 -14.28 -17.40 3.84
N LEU A 167 -15.56 -17.33 3.45
CA LEU A 167 -16.59 -16.47 4.07
C LEU A 167 -17.72 -17.31 4.69
N LYS A 168 -17.38 -18.25 5.59
CA LYS A 168 -18.38 -18.84 6.49
C LYS A 168 -17.86 -18.86 7.92
#